data_AF-A0A0M0KA54-F1
#
_entry.id   AF-A0A0M0KA54-F1
#
_cell.length_a   1.000
_cell.length_b   1.000
_cell.length_c   1.000
_cell.angle_alpha   90.00
_cell.angle_beta   90.00
_cell.angle_gamma   90.00
#
_symmetry.space_group_name_H-M   'P 1'
#
loop_
_entity.id
_entity.type
_entity.pdbx_description
1 polymer ?
#
loop_
_entity_poly.entity_id
_entity_poly.type
_entity_poly.pdbx_seq_one_letter_code
_entity_poly.pdbx_strand_id
1 'polypeptide(L)'
;MGCAASKHALAEREEAIPPVGAATKLLTAGSSTGAATCRFWMIKADFLRTFSGTNLPFFQELRAKHPSAFMEKTISYEEVVCGKHVEKILSISHRWMLPTQPDPDGEQLEAIKAFLVSSAGKRIELVWIDGGSMPQHQPTIGLIRSDEGTADFKTMLSQVNMLYLGTTVLILFDLSYLSRFWTQFEAWLSMQFATPSGLKSAVGTKN
;
A
#
# COMPACT_ATOMS: atom_id res chain seq x y z
N MET A 1 60.61 5.77 41.02
CA MET A 1 59.87 6.23 39.83
C MET A 1 58.62 5.38 39.72
N GLY A 2 57.46 5.99 39.95
CA GLY A 2 56.18 5.28 40.00
C GLY A 2 55.50 5.18 38.64
N CYS A 3 54.63 4.20 38.50
CA CYS A 3 53.44 4.33 37.68
C CYS A 3 52.36 3.43 38.29
N ALA A 4 51.21 4.04 38.57
CA ALA A 4 50.12 3.51 39.37
C ALA A 4 49.23 2.56 38.57
N ALA A 5 48.82 1.46 39.21
CA ALA A 5 47.71 0.64 38.75
C ALA A 5 46.39 1.41 38.99
N SER A 6 45.77 1.89 37.91
CA SER A 6 44.48 2.56 37.98
C SER A 6 43.36 1.53 38.11
N LYS A 7 42.69 1.56 39.26
CA LYS A 7 41.40 0.92 39.51
C LYS A 7 40.33 1.73 38.78
N HIS A 8 39.74 1.19 37.72
CA HIS A 8 38.48 1.72 37.21
C HIS A 8 37.33 0.88 37.73
N ALA A 9 36.60 1.46 38.68
CA ALA A 9 35.32 1.00 39.18
C ALA A 9 34.27 1.07 38.06
N LEU A 10 33.49 0.01 37.91
CA LEU A 10 32.23 0.01 37.17
C LEU A 10 31.24 0.87 37.96
N ALA A 11 30.99 2.08 37.49
CA ALA A 11 29.89 2.90 37.96
C ALA A 11 28.65 2.53 37.13
N GLU A 12 27.70 1.83 37.75
CA GLU A 12 26.34 1.69 37.24
C GLU A 12 25.76 3.10 37.07
N ARG A 13 25.48 3.49 35.82
CA ARG A 13 24.68 4.69 35.55
C ARG A 13 23.23 4.25 35.52
N GLU A 14 22.55 4.47 36.63
CA GLU A 14 21.09 4.43 36.71
C GLU A 14 20.55 5.61 35.89
N GLU A 15 20.09 5.34 34.67
CA GLU A 15 19.50 6.35 33.80
C GLU A 15 18.06 6.59 34.28
N ALA A 16 17.86 7.68 35.02
CA ALA A 16 16.56 8.06 35.55
C ALA A 16 15.56 8.32 34.41
N ILE A 17 14.49 7.52 34.36
CA ILE A 17 13.34 7.72 33.48
C ILE A 17 12.63 9.01 33.91
N PRO A 18 12.48 10.03 33.03
CA PRO A 18 11.81 11.27 33.41
C PRO A 18 10.31 11.02 33.66
N PRO A 19 9.70 11.74 34.61
CA PRO A 19 8.30 11.54 34.96
C PRO A 19 7.38 11.93 33.80
N VAL A 20 6.37 11.11 33.55
CA VAL A 20 5.31 11.35 32.57
C VAL A 20 4.46 12.52 33.07
N GLY A 21 4.73 13.71 32.55
CA GLY A 21 3.92 14.89 32.86
C GLY A 21 4.50 16.19 32.31
N ALA A 22 4.27 16.48 31.03
CA ALA A 22 3.93 17.81 30.54
C ALA A 22 3.66 17.82 29.03
N ALA A 23 2.57 18.50 28.67
CA ALA A 23 2.16 18.92 27.33
C ALA A 23 1.69 17.83 26.35
N THR A 24 0.51 17.26 26.62
CA THR A 24 -0.38 16.80 25.54
C THR A 24 -0.75 18.02 24.69
N LYS A 25 0.04 18.31 23.67
CA LYS A 25 -0.42 19.16 22.58
C LYS A 25 -1.51 18.34 21.89
N LEU A 26 -2.77 18.64 22.21
CA LEU A 26 -3.90 18.10 21.48
C LEU A 26 -3.60 18.34 20.00
N LEU A 27 -3.38 17.27 19.24
CA LEU A 27 -3.36 17.35 17.79
C LEU A 27 -4.79 17.77 17.43
N THR A 28 -4.99 19.06 17.24
CA THR A 28 -6.21 19.56 16.62
C THR A 28 -6.28 18.89 15.27
N ALA A 29 -7.26 18.02 15.09
CA ALA A 29 -7.60 17.45 13.79
C ALA A 29 -7.55 18.58 12.78
N GLY A 30 -6.65 18.47 11.80
CA GLY A 30 -6.56 19.44 10.74
C GLY A 30 -7.96 19.60 10.17
N SER A 31 -8.46 20.83 10.17
CA SER A 31 -9.70 21.21 9.53
C SER A 31 -9.57 20.95 8.02
N SER A 32 -9.74 19.71 7.57
CA SER A 32 -10.02 19.42 6.17
C SER A 32 -11.50 19.70 5.94
N THR A 33 -11.80 20.96 5.66
CA THR A 33 -13.08 21.36 5.05
C THR A 33 -13.15 20.72 3.66
N GLY A 34 -13.68 19.50 3.62
CA GLY A 34 -13.81 18.64 2.45
C GLY A 34 -13.51 17.18 2.83
N ALA A 35 -14.41 16.24 2.51
CA ALA A 35 -14.12 14.82 2.67
C ALA A 35 -12.85 14.49 1.87
N ALA A 36 -11.86 13.84 2.50
CA ALA A 36 -10.62 13.47 1.82
C ALA A 36 -10.95 12.63 0.58
N THR A 37 -10.52 13.09 -0.59
CA THR A 37 -10.68 12.37 -1.86
C THR A 37 -9.33 12.21 -2.53
N CYS A 38 -9.15 11.12 -3.27
CA CYS A 38 -7.95 10.87 -4.04
C CYS A 38 -8.30 10.20 -5.36
N ARG A 39 -7.66 10.64 -6.45
CA ARG A 39 -7.72 10.00 -7.76
C ARG A 39 -6.60 8.96 -7.85
N PHE A 40 -6.96 7.72 -8.15
CA PHE A 40 -6.03 6.64 -8.41
C PHE A 40 -6.10 6.23 -9.88
N TRP A 41 -4.95 5.84 -10.44
CA TRP A 41 -4.92 5.06 -11.66
C TRP A 41 -5.22 3.60 -11.35
N MET A 42 -6.18 3.01 -12.06
CA MET A 42 -6.59 1.61 -11.91
C MET A 42 -6.35 0.87 -13.21
N ILE A 43 -5.98 -0.41 -13.12
CA ILE A 43 -5.90 -1.33 -14.25
C ILE A 43 -7.25 -2.03 -14.38
N LYS A 44 -7.81 -2.11 -15.58
CA LYS A 44 -9.05 -2.86 -15.84
C LYS A 44 -8.81 -4.34 -15.62
N ALA A 45 -9.69 -4.99 -14.85
CA ALA A 45 -9.57 -6.41 -14.54
C ALA A 45 -9.61 -7.30 -15.81
N ASP A 46 -10.42 -6.95 -16.81
CA ASP A 46 -10.49 -7.70 -18.08
C ASP A 46 -9.18 -7.67 -18.86
N PHE A 47 -8.43 -6.57 -18.77
CA PHE A 47 -7.10 -6.49 -19.35
C PHE A 47 -6.16 -7.48 -18.65
N LEU A 48 -6.11 -7.47 -17.30
CA LEU A 48 -5.24 -8.39 -16.56
C LEU A 48 -5.59 -9.87 -16.78
N ARG A 49 -6.88 -10.21 -16.89
CA ARG A 49 -7.34 -11.58 -17.19
C ARG A 49 -6.77 -12.12 -18.51
N THR A 50 -6.52 -11.24 -19.47
CA THR A 50 -6.06 -11.60 -20.83
C THR A 50 -4.63 -11.17 -21.10
N PHE A 51 -3.95 -10.56 -20.13
CA PHE A 51 -2.59 -10.07 -20.29
C PHE A 51 -1.60 -11.22 -20.49
N SER A 52 -0.83 -11.14 -21.58
CA SER A 52 0.08 -12.21 -22.04
C SER A 52 1.53 -11.99 -21.63
N GLY A 53 1.86 -10.91 -20.91
CA GLY A 53 3.21 -10.67 -20.41
C GLY A 53 3.55 -11.60 -19.24
N THR A 54 4.84 -11.92 -19.10
CA THR A 54 5.34 -12.77 -18.01
C THR A 54 5.28 -12.07 -16.66
N ASN A 55 5.56 -10.77 -16.62
CA ASN A 55 5.44 -9.93 -15.44
C ASN A 55 4.81 -8.59 -15.81
N LEU A 56 4.29 -7.88 -14.81
CA LEU A 56 3.63 -6.60 -15.00
C LEU A 56 4.68 -5.47 -15.09
N PRO A 57 4.75 -4.73 -16.21
CA PRO A 57 5.62 -3.57 -16.31
C PRO A 57 5.21 -2.45 -15.35
N PHE A 58 6.12 -1.50 -15.10
CA PHE A 58 5.77 -0.29 -14.35
C PHE A 58 4.68 0.53 -15.06
N PHE A 59 3.92 1.28 -14.27
CA PHE A 59 2.77 2.08 -14.69
C PHE A 59 3.00 2.84 -16.00
N GLN A 60 4.11 3.56 -16.12
CA GLN A 60 4.38 4.37 -17.30
C GLN A 60 4.56 3.53 -18.56
N GLU A 61 5.30 2.42 -18.48
CA GLU A 61 5.53 1.53 -19.63
C GLU A 61 4.24 0.81 -20.02
N LEU A 62 3.52 0.30 -19.02
CA LEU A 62 2.25 -0.40 -19.22
C LEU A 62 1.22 0.54 -19.85
N ARG A 63 1.11 1.79 -19.37
CA ARG A 63 0.19 2.80 -19.89
C ARG A 63 0.59 3.30 -21.27
N ALA A 64 1.88 3.41 -21.57
CA ALA A 64 2.34 3.78 -22.91
C ALA A 64 1.99 2.70 -23.95
N LYS A 65 2.14 1.42 -23.59
CA LYS A 65 1.84 0.28 -24.48
C LYS A 65 0.34 -0.04 -24.57
N HIS A 66 -0.38 0.12 -23.46
CA HIS A 66 -1.79 -0.27 -23.33
C HIS A 66 -2.61 0.85 -22.66
N PRO A 67 -2.77 2.03 -23.29
CA PRO A 67 -3.47 3.15 -22.67
C PRO A 67 -4.93 2.84 -22.32
N SER A 68 -5.59 1.98 -23.10
CA SER A 68 -6.97 1.55 -22.85
C SER A 68 -7.13 0.60 -21.66
N ALA A 69 -6.03 0.05 -21.13
CA ALA A 69 -6.03 -0.80 -19.95
C ALA A 69 -6.27 -0.02 -18.65
N PHE A 70 -6.13 1.31 -18.68
CA PHE A 70 -6.23 2.14 -17.48
C PHE A 70 -7.56 2.88 -17.38
N MET A 71 -7.94 3.17 -16.15
CA MET A 71 -9.06 4.03 -15.79
C MET A 71 -8.68 4.87 -14.57
N GLU A 72 -9.08 6.14 -14.56
CA GLU A 72 -8.99 6.96 -13.35
C GLU A 72 -10.18 6.68 -12.44
N LYS A 73 -9.92 6.49 -11.15
CA LYS A 73 -10.94 6.30 -10.13
C LYS A 73 -10.70 7.23 -8.96
N THR A 74 -11.60 8.18 -8.77
CA THR A 74 -11.66 8.97 -7.54
C THR A 74 -12.35 8.15 -6.46
N ILE A 75 -11.72 8.07 -5.28
CA ILE A 75 -12.24 7.44 -4.07
C ILE A 75 -12.29 8.51 -2.99
N SER A 76 -13.42 8.63 -2.31
CA SER A 76 -13.56 9.46 -1.11
C SER A 76 -13.57 8.62 0.16
N TYR A 77 -13.20 9.24 1.29
CA TYR A 77 -13.31 8.62 2.60
C TYR A 77 -14.75 8.21 2.95
N GLU A 78 -15.75 8.99 2.51
CA GLU A 78 -17.16 8.64 2.67
C GLU A 78 -17.50 7.32 1.95
N GLU A 79 -17.00 7.15 0.72
CA GLU A 79 -17.19 5.93 -0.05
C GLU A 79 -16.48 4.71 0.58
N VAL A 80 -15.34 4.94 1.23
CA VAL A 80 -14.63 3.92 2.02
C VAL A 80 -15.48 3.48 3.22
N VAL A 81 -16.01 4.43 3.99
CA VAL A 81 -16.83 4.16 5.19
C VAL A 81 -18.13 3.41 4.84
N CYS A 82 -18.74 3.70 3.69
CA CYS A 82 -19.95 2.98 3.26
C CYS A 82 -19.66 1.67 2.49
N GLY A 83 -18.38 1.29 2.34
CA GLY A 83 -17.98 0.05 1.68
C GLY A 83 -18.32 0.00 0.18
N LYS A 84 -18.44 1.16 -0.48
CA LYS A 84 -18.96 1.27 -1.86
C LYS A 84 -18.18 0.47 -2.89
N HIS A 85 -16.88 0.31 -2.67
CA HIS A 85 -15.95 -0.25 -3.67
C HIS A 85 -15.53 -1.68 -3.37
N VAL A 86 -15.99 -2.28 -2.26
CA VAL A 86 -15.55 -3.61 -1.79
C VAL A 86 -15.79 -4.68 -2.84
N GLU A 87 -16.94 -4.67 -3.53
CA GLU A 87 -17.29 -5.74 -4.47
C GLU A 87 -16.55 -5.66 -5.82
N LYS A 88 -16.16 -4.46 -6.26
CA LYS A 88 -15.75 -4.19 -7.65
C LYS A 88 -14.28 -3.77 -7.80
N ILE A 89 -13.63 -3.33 -6.73
CA ILE A 89 -12.23 -2.91 -6.76
C ILE A 89 -11.40 -3.90 -5.94
N LEU A 90 -10.29 -4.32 -6.54
CA LEU A 90 -9.29 -5.17 -5.93
C LEU A 90 -8.00 -4.38 -5.72
N SER A 91 -7.52 -4.31 -4.49
CA SER A 91 -6.17 -3.80 -4.19
C SER A 91 -5.23 -4.95 -3.90
N ILE A 92 -4.04 -4.92 -4.48
CA ILE A 92 -3.02 -5.94 -4.29
C ILE A 92 -2.07 -5.49 -3.20
N SER A 93 -2.02 -6.27 -2.12
CA SER A 93 -1.05 -6.10 -1.05
C SER A 93 0.08 -7.09 -1.29
N HIS A 94 1.27 -6.58 -1.60
CA HIS A 94 2.41 -7.39 -2.01
C HIS A 94 3.74 -6.72 -1.66
N ARG A 95 4.83 -7.51 -1.71
CA ARG A 95 6.18 -6.95 -1.69
C ARG A 95 6.71 -6.82 -3.10
N TRP A 96 7.61 -5.86 -3.28
CA TRP A 96 8.52 -5.88 -4.43
C TRP A 96 9.64 -6.87 -4.17
N MET A 97 9.84 -7.80 -5.10
CA MET A 97 10.91 -8.79 -5.03
C MET A 97 12.27 -8.18 -5.33
N LEU A 98 12.35 -7.36 -6.37
CA LEU A 98 13.53 -6.57 -6.72
C LEU A 98 13.17 -5.07 -6.81
N PRO A 99 14.12 -4.15 -6.53
CA PRO A 99 13.87 -2.71 -6.63
C PRO A 99 13.45 -2.24 -8.03
N THR A 100 13.90 -2.93 -9.08
CA THR A 100 13.68 -2.56 -10.48
C THR A 100 12.66 -3.45 -11.20
N GLN A 101 12.16 -4.48 -10.53
CA GLN A 101 11.15 -5.40 -11.05
C GLN A 101 10.41 -6.04 -9.86
N PRO A 102 9.18 -5.60 -9.55
CA PRO A 102 8.44 -6.08 -8.38
C PRO A 102 8.18 -7.59 -8.40
N ASP A 103 8.00 -8.17 -9.59
CA ASP A 103 7.60 -9.57 -9.81
C ASP A 103 8.45 -10.20 -10.93
N PRO A 104 9.74 -10.51 -10.68
CA PRO A 104 10.69 -10.90 -11.73
C PRO A 104 10.35 -12.23 -12.40
N ASP A 105 9.79 -13.17 -11.66
CA ASP A 105 9.40 -14.51 -12.11
C ASP A 105 7.93 -14.60 -12.57
N GLY A 106 7.12 -13.58 -12.29
CA GLY A 106 5.71 -13.54 -12.69
C GLY A 106 4.77 -14.30 -11.77
N GLU A 107 5.27 -14.83 -10.65
CA GLU A 107 4.47 -15.65 -9.73
C GLU A 107 3.32 -14.83 -9.10
N GLN A 108 3.56 -13.56 -8.82
CA GLN A 108 2.53 -12.67 -8.26
C GLN A 108 1.46 -12.35 -9.30
N LEU A 109 1.86 -12.05 -10.55
CA LEU A 109 0.93 -11.83 -11.65
C LEU A 109 0.06 -13.06 -11.92
N GLU A 110 0.65 -14.26 -11.90
CA GLU A 110 -0.10 -15.50 -12.05
C GLU A 110 -1.11 -15.70 -10.91
N ALA A 111 -0.73 -15.43 -9.66
CA ALA A 111 -1.66 -15.48 -8.52
C ALA A 111 -2.81 -14.48 -8.65
N ILE A 112 -2.53 -13.25 -9.10
CA ILE A 112 -3.55 -12.23 -9.37
C ILE A 112 -4.51 -12.71 -10.45
N LYS A 113 -3.99 -13.24 -11.58
CA LYS A 113 -4.81 -13.75 -12.68
C LYS A 113 -5.68 -14.93 -12.21
N ALA A 114 -5.13 -15.86 -11.44
CA ALA A 114 -5.86 -16.98 -10.86
C ALA A 114 -7.02 -16.50 -9.96
N PHE A 115 -6.79 -15.48 -9.13
CA PHE A 115 -7.86 -14.88 -8.34
C PHE A 115 -8.93 -14.23 -9.24
N LEU A 116 -8.54 -13.44 -10.24
CA LEU A 116 -9.46 -12.71 -11.12
C LEU A 116 -10.38 -13.60 -11.96
N VAL A 117 -10.01 -14.86 -12.23
CA VAL A 117 -10.86 -15.85 -12.93
C VAL A 117 -11.74 -16.67 -11.98
N SER A 118 -11.47 -16.63 -10.67
CA SER A 118 -12.29 -17.29 -9.65
C SER A 118 -13.70 -16.70 -9.58
N SER A 119 -14.63 -17.43 -8.93
CA SER A 119 -16.01 -16.95 -8.72
C SER A 119 -16.09 -15.62 -7.96
N ALA A 120 -15.15 -15.37 -7.04
CA ALA A 120 -15.07 -14.08 -6.33
C ALA A 120 -14.48 -13.00 -7.24
N GLY A 121 -13.39 -13.31 -7.96
CA GLY A 121 -12.68 -12.37 -8.82
C GLY A 121 -13.45 -11.91 -10.05
N LYS A 122 -14.47 -12.67 -10.52
CA LYS A 122 -15.32 -12.28 -11.66
C LYS A 122 -16.10 -10.97 -11.44
N ARG A 123 -16.34 -10.57 -10.19
CA ARG A 123 -17.01 -9.29 -9.86
C ARG A 123 -16.09 -8.09 -9.88
N ILE A 124 -14.77 -8.31 -9.86
CA ILE A 124 -13.77 -7.25 -9.89
C ILE A 124 -13.74 -6.62 -11.29
N GLU A 125 -13.86 -5.30 -11.32
CA GLU A 125 -13.79 -4.46 -12.51
C GLU A 125 -12.44 -3.72 -12.60
N LEU A 126 -11.89 -3.32 -11.45
CA LEU A 126 -10.69 -2.50 -11.35
C LEU A 126 -9.69 -3.11 -10.36
N VAL A 127 -8.41 -3.06 -10.73
CA VAL A 127 -7.30 -3.55 -9.93
C VAL A 127 -6.31 -2.41 -9.67
N TRP A 128 -5.92 -2.25 -8.41
CA TRP A 128 -4.80 -1.41 -8.01
C TRP A 128 -3.65 -2.29 -7.54
N ILE A 129 -2.45 -2.07 -8.11
CA ILE A 129 -1.22 -2.73 -7.69
C ILE A 129 -0.08 -1.71 -7.67
N ASP A 130 0.70 -1.71 -6.59
CA ASP A 130 1.87 -0.84 -6.53
C ASP A 130 2.85 -1.13 -7.69
N GLY A 131 3.56 -0.11 -8.14
CA GLY A 131 4.39 -0.17 -9.35
C GLY A 131 3.59 -0.13 -10.65
N GLY A 132 2.55 -0.94 -10.81
CA GLY A 132 1.73 -1.03 -12.03
C GLY A 132 0.62 0.01 -12.15
N SER A 133 0.15 0.53 -11.02
CA SER A 133 -0.94 1.51 -10.94
C SER A 133 -0.49 2.90 -10.52
N MET A 134 0.81 3.16 -10.30
CA MET A 134 1.28 4.44 -9.75
C MET A 134 2.59 4.88 -10.42
N PRO A 135 2.76 6.18 -10.77
CA PRO A 135 3.98 6.67 -11.41
C PRO A 135 5.26 6.43 -10.60
N GLN A 136 6.19 5.65 -11.16
CA GLN A 136 7.44 5.27 -10.49
C GLN A 136 8.63 6.11 -10.93
N HIS A 137 9.65 6.23 -10.09
CA HIS A 137 10.91 6.89 -10.44
C HIS A 137 12.06 5.90 -10.23
N GLN A 138 12.53 5.28 -11.32
CA GLN A 138 13.58 4.26 -11.33
C GLN A 138 14.69 4.63 -12.33
N PRO A 139 15.59 5.59 -11.99
CA PRO A 139 16.63 6.07 -12.90
C PRO A 139 17.62 5.00 -13.34
N THR A 140 17.85 3.97 -12.51
CA THR A 140 18.77 2.86 -12.79
C THR A 140 18.37 2.02 -14.00
N ILE A 141 17.09 2.06 -14.39
CA ILE A 141 16.55 1.40 -15.58
C ILE A 141 16.02 2.41 -16.61
N GLY A 142 16.39 3.69 -16.49
CA GLY A 142 15.98 4.75 -17.42
C GLY A 142 14.53 5.21 -17.26
N LEU A 143 13.82 4.78 -16.22
CA LEU A 143 12.44 5.17 -15.97
C LEU A 143 12.39 6.44 -15.12
N ILE A 144 12.26 7.59 -15.78
CA ILE A 144 12.16 8.89 -15.11
C ILE A 144 10.70 9.35 -15.06
N ARG A 145 10.24 9.69 -13.86
CA ARG A 145 8.91 10.28 -13.64
C ARG A 145 8.89 11.76 -14.01
N SER A 146 7.81 12.22 -14.66
CA SER A 146 7.58 13.65 -14.91
C SER A 146 7.20 14.42 -13.65
N ASP A 147 7.10 15.75 -13.75
CA ASP A 147 6.66 16.61 -12.66
C ASP A 147 5.19 16.34 -12.30
N GLU A 148 4.32 16.16 -13.30
CA GLU A 148 2.91 15.77 -13.10
C GLU A 148 2.82 14.39 -12.45
N GLY A 149 3.64 13.43 -12.92
CA GLY A 149 3.72 12.11 -12.31
C GLY A 149 4.18 12.18 -10.85
N THR A 150 5.04 13.14 -10.50
CA THR A 150 5.48 13.37 -9.12
C THR A 150 4.37 13.92 -8.24
N ALA A 151 3.55 14.84 -8.76
CA ALA A 151 2.37 15.34 -8.06
C ALA A 151 1.34 14.20 -7.83
N ASP A 152 1.08 13.40 -8.87
CA ASP A 152 0.20 12.22 -8.81
C ASP A 152 0.69 11.22 -7.76
N PHE A 153 1.97 10.81 -7.83
CA PHE A 153 2.55 9.86 -6.89
C PHE A 153 2.44 10.34 -5.44
N LYS A 154 2.79 11.60 -5.16
CA LYS A 154 2.72 12.15 -3.80
C LYS A 154 1.28 12.13 -3.27
N THR A 155 0.33 12.51 -4.11
CA THR A 155 -1.09 12.54 -3.76
C THR A 155 -1.61 11.12 -3.48
N MET A 156 -1.37 10.18 -4.41
CA MET A 156 -1.78 8.78 -4.28
C MET A 156 -1.14 8.12 -3.06
N LEU A 157 0.17 8.28 -2.85
CA LEU A 157 0.89 7.70 -1.72
C LEU A 157 0.37 8.21 -0.39
N SER A 158 0.03 9.51 -0.28
CA SER A 158 -0.52 10.07 0.96
C SER A 158 -1.90 9.51 1.33
N GLN A 159 -2.61 8.90 0.38
CA GLN A 159 -3.99 8.44 0.51
C GLN A 159 -4.14 6.92 0.26
N VAL A 160 -3.06 6.20 -0.01
CA VAL A 160 -3.08 4.79 -0.44
C VAL A 160 -3.79 3.88 0.56
N ASN A 161 -3.75 4.22 1.85
CA ASN A 161 -4.44 3.47 2.91
C ASN A 161 -5.95 3.37 2.71
N MET A 162 -6.58 4.32 2.00
CA MET A 162 -8.00 4.25 1.66
C MET A 162 -8.33 3.01 0.81
N LEU A 163 -7.39 2.57 -0.04
CA LEU A 163 -7.57 1.39 -0.88
C LEU A 163 -7.69 0.14 -0.02
N TYR A 164 -6.77 -0.04 0.93
CA TYR A 164 -6.74 -1.23 1.79
C TYR A 164 -7.87 -1.24 2.83
N LEU A 165 -8.47 -0.08 3.14
CA LEU A 165 -9.66 0.01 4.00
C LEU A 165 -10.99 -0.15 3.25
N GLY A 166 -11.06 0.25 1.98
CA GLY A 166 -12.32 0.44 1.25
C GLY A 166 -12.59 -0.50 0.08
N THR A 167 -11.69 -1.44 -0.18
CA THR A 167 -11.77 -2.34 -1.34
C THR A 167 -11.55 -3.80 -0.93
N THR A 168 -11.81 -4.76 -1.81
CA THR A 168 -11.32 -6.13 -1.58
C THR A 168 -9.81 -6.12 -1.69
N VAL A 169 -9.11 -6.74 -0.74
CA VAL A 169 -7.65 -6.83 -0.77
C VAL A 169 -7.22 -8.27 -1.03
N LEU A 170 -6.38 -8.47 -2.05
CA LEU A 170 -5.67 -9.73 -2.26
C LEU A 170 -4.27 -9.62 -1.68
N ILE A 171 -4.00 -10.41 -0.64
CA ILE A 171 -2.70 -10.47 0.02
C ILE A 171 -1.87 -11.57 -0.65
N LEU A 172 -0.75 -11.18 -1.28
CA LEU A 172 0.23 -12.11 -1.85
C LEU A 172 1.28 -12.43 -0.79
N PHE A 173 1.04 -13.50 -0.04
CA PHE A 173 1.76 -13.83 1.18
C PHE A 173 2.95 -14.75 0.92
N ASP A 174 4.18 -14.20 1.05
CA ASP A 174 5.43 -14.95 1.12
C ASP A 174 6.14 -14.70 2.47
N LEU A 175 7.25 -15.41 2.77
CA LEU A 175 7.99 -15.20 4.03
C LEU A 175 8.59 -13.78 4.14
N SER A 176 8.93 -13.15 3.01
CA SER A 176 9.50 -11.80 2.98
C SER A 176 8.43 -10.71 3.14
N TYR A 177 7.16 -11.03 2.90
CA TYR A 177 6.01 -10.18 3.16
C TYR A 177 5.90 -9.87 4.66
N LEU A 178 6.26 -10.82 5.52
CA LEU A 178 6.28 -10.64 6.98
C LEU A 178 7.40 -9.71 7.46
N SER A 179 8.48 -9.55 6.69
CA SER A 179 9.65 -8.79 7.13
C SER A 179 9.55 -7.28 6.86
N ARG A 180 8.45 -6.81 6.28
CA ARG A 180 8.28 -5.42 5.82
C ARG A 180 7.11 -4.77 6.55
N PHE A 181 7.32 -3.58 7.10
CA PHE A 181 6.29 -2.91 7.89
C PHE A 181 5.03 -2.59 7.07
N TRP A 182 5.20 -2.06 5.86
CA TRP A 182 4.06 -1.59 5.06
C TRP A 182 3.14 -2.74 4.66
N THR A 183 3.66 -3.88 4.22
CA THR A 183 2.86 -5.07 3.89
C THR A 183 2.05 -5.57 5.10
N GLN A 184 2.63 -5.51 6.31
CA GLN A 184 1.90 -5.82 7.55
C GLN A 184 0.81 -4.79 7.84
N PHE A 185 1.08 -3.51 7.62
CA PHE A 185 0.11 -2.45 7.84
C PHE A 185 -1.05 -2.52 6.83
N GLU A 186 -0.77 -2.78 5.56
CA GLU A 186 -1.77 -3.00 4.50
C GLU A 186 -2.68 -4.20 4.82
N ALA A 187 -2.08 -5.32 5.25
CA ALA A 187 -2.83 -6.48 5.70
C ALA A 187 -3.71 -6.14 6.92
N TRP A 188 -3.17 -5.43 7.91
CA TRP A 188 -3.92 -5.01 9.08
C TRP A 188 -5.11 -4.11 8.72
N LEU A 189 -4.92 -3.13 7.83
CA LEU A 189 -5.98 -2.25 7.33
C LEU A 189 -7.09 -3.04 6.64
N SER A 190 -6.75 -4.04 5.83
CA SER A 190 -7.72 -4.90 5.13
C SER A 190 -8.63 -5.71 6.06
N MET A 191 -8.20 -5.87 7.32
CA MET A 191 -8.96 -6.55 8.37
C MET A 191 -9.76 -5.57 9.23
N GLN A 192 -9.92 -4.31 8.81
CA GLN A 192 -10.73 -3.30 9.49
C GLN A 192 -11.94 -2.87 8.63
N PHE A 193 -13.02 -2.48 9.31
CA PHE A 193 -14.09 -1.66 8.76
C PHE A 193 -13.90 -0.21 9.20
N ALA A 194 -13.88 0.70 8.23
CA ALA A 194 -13.99 2.12 8.49
C ALA A 194 -15.43 2.47 8.87
N THR A 195 -15.61 3.15 10.01
CA THR A 195 -16.91 3.63 10.48
C THR A 195 -16.83 5.13 10.80
N PRO A 196 -17.95 5.85 10.92
CA PRO A 196 -17.94 7.24 11.37
C PRO A 196 -17.29 7.44 12.75
N SER A 197 -17.27 6.40 13.59
CA SER A 197 -16.70 6.42 14.94
C SER A 197 -15.26 5.89 15.01
N GLY A 198 -14.62 5.62 13.86
CA GLY A 198 -13.26 5.07 13.77
C GLY A 198 -13.21 3.67 13.16
N LEU A 199 -12.14 2.94 13.43
CA LEU A 199 -11.93 1.59 12.89
C LEU A 199 -12.53 0.52 13.81
N LYS A 200 -13.18 -0.47 13.21
CA LYS A 200 -13.67 -1.68 13.89
C LYS A 200 -13.06 -2.89 13.20
N SER A 201 -12.70 -3.93 13.94
CA SER A 201 -12.25 -5.19 13.34
C SER A 201 -13.31 -5.76 12.39
N ALA A 202 -12.88 -6.17 11.20
CA ALA A 202 -13.69 -6.95 10.29
C ALA A 202 -13.92 -8.34 10.88
N VAL A 203 -15.18 -8.77 10.95
CA VAL A 203 -15.52 -10.11 11.42
C VAL A 203 -14.94 -11.11 10.44
N GLY A 204 -14.05 -11.98 10.90
CA GLY A 204 -13.56 -13.09 10.10
C GLY A 204 -14.71 -13.98 9.62
N THR A 205 -14.50 -14.69 8.52
CA THR A 205 -15.40 -15.79 8.12
C THR A 205 -15.57 -16.73 9.32
N LYS A 206 -16.82 -17.06 9.67
CA LYS A 206 -17.10 -18.08 10.68
C LYS A 206 -16.40 -19.37 10.25
N ASN A 207 -15.57 -19.92 11.14
CA ASN A 207 -14.93 -21.23 10.96
C ASN A 207 -15.98 -22.35 10.88
#